data_AF-A0A631WS10-F1
#
_entry.id   AF-A0A631WS10-F1
#
_cell.length_a   1.000
_cell.length_b   1.000
_cell.length_c   1.000
_cell.angle_alpha   90.00
_cell.angle_beta   90.00
_cell.angle_gamma   90.00
#
_symmetry.space_group_name_H-M   'P 1'
#
loop_
_entity.id
_entity.type
_entity.pdbx_description
1 polymer ?
#
loop_
_entity_poly.entity_id
_entity_poly.type
_entity_poly.pdbx_seq_one_letter_code
_entity_poly.pdbx_strand_id
1 'polypeptide(L)'
;MLILDCSSRTQALHTLSAGFGCSPEKLKKVLLSLDLESIYELNPRQLVDAPQYLREYVCAELGEPGPFTRALWFHGTRTFAGNTFPAGLLALNQSESLAMKMLLDLAPNEMVRTHLKEWDVPGGVPDEMFQLRTGDKIHWGPFGHLVRELHFNASENGLHDYLWLPELVEDVCKAYQKKYGHDLKPHYLSVLHPCIVWFEADIVYEKGVLETALSYAYTSVRDLPPDGNATFGIDCDGKSVSRSAIARIEFLQPGQM
;
A
#
# COMPACT_ATOMS: atom_id res chain seq x y z
N MET A 1 -22.84 -5.56 7.90
CA MET A 1 -22.04 -4.74 6.96
C MET A 1 -20.77 -5.53 6.68
N LEU A 2 -20.45 -5.79 5.41
CA LEU A 2 -19.28 -6.59 5.05
C LEU A 2 -18.07 -5.68 4.92
N ILE A 3 -16.98 -6.03 5.61
CA ILE A 3 -15.68 -5.39 5.46
C ILE A 3 -14.86 -6.30 4.55
N LEU A 4 -14.35 -5.75 3.46
CA LEU A 4 -13.44 -6.49 2.58
C LEU A 4 -12.06 -6.57 3.22
N ASP A 5 -11.50 -7.77 3.33
CA ASP A 5 -10.22 -8.02 3.99
C ASP A 5 -9.30 -8.82 3.08
N CYS A 6 -8.30 -8.14 2.51
CA CYS A 6 -7.24 -8.75 1.71
C CYS A 6 -5.90 -8.83 2.48
N SER A 7 -5.95 -8.97 3.81
CA SER A 7 -4.77 -9.18 4.67
C SER A 7 -4.05 -10.49 4.39
N SER A 8 -4.76 -11.49 3.88
CA SER A 8 -4.21 -12.78 3.46
C SER A 8 -5.08 -13.39 2.36
N ARG A 9 -4.51 -14.34 1.63
CA ARG A 9 -5.21 -15.11 0.59
C ARG A 9 -6.49 -15.77 1.12
N THR A 10 -6.43 -16.31 2.33
CA THR A 10 -7.58 -16.94 3.00
C THR A 10 -8.66 -15.91 3.35
N GLN A 11 -8.29 -14.75 3.90
CA GLN A 11 -9.27 -13.72 4.25
C GLN A 11 -9.91 -13.09 3.02
N ALA A 12 -9.16 -12.91 1.93
CA ALA A 12 -9.71 -12.42 0.68
C ALA A 12 -10.80 -13.36 0.16
N LEU A 13 -10.52 -14.67 0.09
CA LEU A 13 -11.50 -15.68 -0.32
C LEU A 13 -12.72 -15.71 0.61
N HIS A 14 -12.51 -15.64 1.93
CA HIS A 14 -13.58 -15.70 2.91
C HIS A 14 -14.50 -14.48 2.87
N THR A 15 -13.94 -13.27 2.77
CA THR A 15 -14.74 -12.03 2.72
C THR A 15 -15.44 -11.86 1.38
N LEU A 16 -14.79 -12.20 0.27
CA LEU A 16 -15.43 -12.25 -1.05
C LEU A 16 -16.57 -13.28 -1.08
N SER A 17 -16.33 -14.52 -0.64
CA SER A 17 -17.36 -15.56 -0.69
C SER A 17 -18.58 -15.18 0.15
N ALA A 18 -18.37 -14.54 1.31
CA ALA A 18 -19.44 -13.98 2.12
C ALA A 18 -20.24 -12.89 1.37
N GLY A 19 -19.56 -12.02 0.62
CA GLY A 19 -20.21 -11.04 -0.27
C GLY A 19 -21.07 -11.69 -1.35
N PHE A 20 -20.56 -12.72 -2.02
CA PHE A 20 -21.29 -13.50 -3.02
C PHE A 20 -22.33 -14.48 -2.43
N GLY A 21 -22.49 -14.53 -1.10
CA GLY A 21 -23.41 -15.48 -0.46
C GLY A 21 -23.09 -16.95 -0.72
N CYS A 22 -21.81 -17.30 -0.88
CA CYS A 22 -21.34 -18.65 -1.18
C CYS A 22 -20.21 -19.13 -0.26
N SER A 23 -19.82 -20.40 -0.36
CA SER A 23 -18.66 -20.92 0.37
C SER A 23 -17.34 -20.55 -0.33
N PRO A 24 -16.23 -20.44 0.42
CA PRO A 24 -14.90 -20.23 -0.16
C PRO A 24 -14.53 -21.26 -1.23
N GLU A 25 -14.93 -22.52 -1.07
CA GLU A 25 -14.68 -23.60 -2.04
C GLU A 25 -15.47 -23.39 -3.33
N LYS A 26 -16.69 -22.85 -3.25
CA LYS A 26 -17.47 -22.52 -4.45
C LYS A 26 -16.81 -21.38 -5.23
N LEU A 27 -16.43 -20.30 -4.55
CA LEU A 27 -15.70 -19.19 -5.18
C LEU A 27 -14.38 -19.68 -5.79
N LYS A 28 -13.61 -20.49 -5.05
CA LYS A 28 -12.37 -21.10 -5.54
C LYS A 28 -12.58 -21.92 -6.82
N LYS A 29 -13.65 -22.72 -6.89
CA LYS A 29 -13.97 -23.50 -8.10
C LYS A 29 -14.26 -22.61 -9.31
N VAL A 30 -15.02 -21.54 -9.12
CA VAL A 30 -15.31 -20.56 -10.20
C VAL A 30 -14.03 -19.85 -10.66
N LEU A 31 -13.19 -19.42 -9.72
CA LEU A 31 -11.93 -18.78 -10.07
C LEU A 31 -10.96 -19.72 -10.80
N LEU A 32 -11.01 -21.03 -10.51
CA LEU A 32 -10.20 -22.05 -11.17
C LEU A 32 -10.79 -22.55 -12.51
N SER A 33 -12.08 -22.34 -12.77
CA SER A 33 -12.70 -22.71 -14.06
C SER A 33 -12.37 -21.75 -15.19
N LEU A 34 -11.83 -20.57 -14.86
CA LEU A 34 -11.40 -19.55 -15.80
C LEU A 34 -9.88 -19.58 -15.98
N ASP A 35 -9.40 -19.44 -17.21
CA ASP A 35 -7.98 -19.22 -17.47
C ASP A 35 -7.80 -17.90 -18.25
N LEU A 36 -7.49 -16.84 -17.51
CA LEU A 36 -7.29 -15.51 -18.08
C LEU A 36 -6.11 -15.46 -19.06
N GLU A 37 -5.02 -16.20 -18.80
CA GLU A 37 -3.85 -16.19 -19.69
C GLU A 37 -4.24 -16.77 -21.05
N SER A 38 -4.83 -17.98 -21.05
CA SER A 38 -5.35 -18.60 -22.27
C SER A 38 -6.35 -17.71 -23.02
N ILE A 39 -7.25 -17.02 -22.31
CA ILE A 39 -8.26 -16.15 -22.94
C ILE A 39 -7.62 -14.99 -23.70
N TYR A 40 -6.64 -14.30 -23.09
CA TYR A 40 -6.01 -13.12 -23.68
C TYR A 40 -4.95 -13.49 -24.72
N GLU A 41 -4.28 -14.64 -24.59
CA GLU A 41 -3.40 -15.17 -25.64
C GLU A 41 -4.17 -15.55 -26.91
N LEU A 42 -5.30 -16.25 -26.75
CA LEU A 42 -6.11 -16.71 -27.88
C LEU A 42 -6.94 -15.60 -28.52
N ASN A 43 -7.19 -14.51 -27.79
CA ASN A 43 -7.97 -13.37 -28.27
C ASN A 43 -7.24 -12.04 -28.07
N PRO A 44 -6.20 -11.74 -28.89
CA PRO A 44 -5.43 -10.49 -28.75
C PRO A 44 -6.22 -9.20 -28.98
N ARG A 45 -7.46 -9.32 -29.51
CA ARG A 45 -8.39 -8.19 -29.73
C ARG A 45 -9.39 -8.02 -28.58
N GLN A 46 -9.21 -8.75 -27.48
CA GLN A 46 -10.06 -8.60 -26.30
C GLN A 46 -9.94 -7.16 -25.78
N LEU A 47 -11.05 -6.42 -25.81
CA LEU A 47 -11.09 -4.99 -25.47
C LEU A 47 -11.34 -4.73 -23.99
N VAL A 48 -11.91 -5.70 -23.28
CA VAL A 48 -12.14 -5.63 -21.84
C VAL A 48 -10.84 -6.00 -21.15
N ASP A 49 -10.45 -5.28 -20.10
CA ASP A 49 -9.28 -5.65 -19.30
C ASP A 49 -9.55 -6.90 -18.43
N ALA A 50 -8.47 -7.56 -18.00
CA ALA A 50 -8.57 -8.82 -17.26
C ALA A 50 -9.34 -8.69 -15.92
N PRO A 51 -9.14 -7.61 -15.12
CA PRO A 51 -9.90 -7.43 -13.87
C PRO A 51 -11.41 -7.29 -14.11
N GLN A 52 -11.82 -6.49 -15.09
CA GLN A 52 -13.24 -6.33 -15.42
C GLN A 52 -13.83 -7.64 -15.93
N TYR A 53 -13.12 -8.35 -16.81
CA TYR A 53 -13.58 -9.63 -17.34
C TYR A 53 -13.76 -10.67 -16.22
N LEU A 54 -12.79 -10.77 -15.32
CA LEU A 54 -12.84 -11.67 -14.16
C LEU A 54 -14.06 -11.36 -13.28
N ARG A 55 -14.30 -10.08 -12.98
CA ARG A 55 -15.48 -9.67 -12.20
C ARG A 55 -16.77 -10.07 -12.90
N GLU A 56 -16.91 -9.75 -14.18
CA GLU A 56 -18.12 -10.06 -14.96
C GLU A 56 -18.38 -11.58 -15.02
N TYR A 57 -17.33 -12.38 -15.20
CA TYR A 57 -17.43 -13.85 -15.18
C TYR A 57 -17.89 -14.37 -13.82
N VAL A 58 -17.27 -13.91 -12.72
CA VAL A 58 -17.64 -14.35 -11.37
C VAL A 58 -19.08 -13.92 -11.02
N CYS A 59 -19.48 -12.70 -11.38
CA CYS A 59 -20.86 -12.23 -11.18
C CYS A 59 -21.87 -13.04 -12.01
N ALA A 60 -21.53 -13.47 -13.23
CA ALA A 60 -22.38 -14.32 -14.04
C ALA A 60 -22.60 -15.71 -13.40
N GLU A 61 -21.56 -16.28 -12.77
CA GLU A 61 -21.61 -17.61 -12.14
C GLU A 61 -22.22 -17.61 -10.73
N LEU A 62 -22.05 -16.53 -9.97
CA LEU A 62 -22.42 -16.47 -8.55
C LEU A 62 -23.53 -15.46 -8.23
N GLY A 63 -23.89 -14.59 -9.18
CA GLY A 63 -24.70 -13.40 -8.95
C GLY A 63 -23.86 -12.22 -8.46
N GLU A 64 -24.50 -11.06 -8.29
CA GLU A 64 -23.83 -9.88 -7.74
C GLU A 64 -23.52 -10.04 -6.24
N PRO A 65 -22.36 -9.58 -5.76
CA PRO A 65 -22.09 -9.59 -4.34
C PRO A 65 -22.96 -8.55 -3.61
N GLY A 66 -23.20 -8.78 -2.32
CA GLY A 66 -23.68 -7.74 -1.43
C GLY A 66 -22.68 -6.58 -1.34
N PRO A 67 -23.14 -5.35 -1.04
CA PRO A 67 -22.31 -4.16 -1.13
C PRO A 67 -21.17 -4.17 -0.09
N PHE A 68 -19.96 -3.90 -0.56
CA PHE A 68 -18.80 -3.64 0.29
C PHE A 68 -18.67 -2.13 0.49
N THR A 69 -18.90 -1.67 1.72
CA THR A 69 -18.85 -0.23 2.06
C THR A 69 -17.56 0.18 2.74
N ARG A 70 -16.82 -0.78 3.32
CA ARG A 70 -15.53 -0.56 4.00
C ARG A 70 -14.55 -1.67 3.66
N ALA A 71 -13.26 -1.37 3.71
CA ALA A 71 -12.18 -2.32 3.56
C ALA A 71 -11.09 -2.10 4.61
N LEU A 72 -10.30 -3.15 4.86
CA LEU A 72 -8.98 -3.01 5.47
C LEU A 72 -7.96 -2.63 4.40
N TRP A 73 -7.24 -1.54 4.65
CA TRP A 73 -6.19 -0.99 3.81
C TRP A 73 -4.84 -1.10 4.51
N PHE A 74 -3.77 -1.18 3.72
CA PHE A 74 -2.42 -1.45 4.21
C PHE A 74 -1.45 -0.36 3.75
N HIS A 75 -0.97 0.45 4.69
CA HIS A 75 0.07 1.45 4.47
C HIS A 75 1.43 0.89 4.86
N GLY A 76 2.30 0.66 3.87
CA GLY A 76 3.69 0.26 4.09
C GLY A 76 4.53 1.49 4.44
N THR A 77 5.41 1.39 5.42
CA THR A 77 6.30 2.48 5.82
C THR A 77 7.48 2.00 6.65
N ARG A 78 8.34 2.94 7.08
CA ARG A 78 9.38 2.74 8.09
C ARG A 78 9.29 3.78 9.19
N THR A 79 9.45 3.34 10.43
CA THR A 79 9.43 4.23 11.60
C THR A 79 10.29 3.66 12.73
N PHE A 80 10.46 4.39 13.84
CA PHE A 80 11.17 3.87 15.00
C PHE A 80 10.44 2.67 15.63
N ALA A 81 11.19 1.74 16.22
CA ALA A 81 10.64 0.54 16.83
C ALA A 81 9.60 0.90 17.90
N GLY A 82 8.42 0.26 17.84
CA GLY A 82 7.36 0.45 18.83
C GLY A 82 6.51 1.71 18.65
N ASN A 83 6.64 2.45 17.54
CA ASN A 83 5.70 3.53 17.22
C ASN A 83 4.26 3.00 17.17
N THR A 84 3.37 3.63 17.95
CA THR A 84 1.96 3.26 18.06
C THR A 84 1.02 4.16 17.24
N PHE A 85 1.60 5.11 16.48
CA PHE A 85 0.90 6.12 15.69
C PHE A 85 -0.21 6.84 16.49
N PRO A 86 0.08 7.45 17.65
CA PRO A 86 -0.95 7.98 18.55
C PRO A 86 -1.80 9.09 17.92
N ALA A 87 -1.25 9.84 16.96
CA ALA A 87 -1.98 10.84 16.18
C ALA A 87 -2.70 10.28 14.94
N GLY A 88 -2.57 8.97 14.68
CA GLY A 88 -3.04 8.33 13.45
C GLY A 88 -1.97 8.28 12.34
N LEU A 89 -2.38 7.87 11.13
CA LEU A 89 -1.58 8.07 9.92
C LEU A 89 -1.89 9.46 9.39
N LEU A 90 -0.92 10.35 9.46
CA LEU A 90 -1.12 11.76 9.12
C LEU A 90 -0.88 11.99 7.62
N ALA A 91 -1.69 12.86 7.02
CA ALA A 91 -1.44 13.38 5.68
C ALA A 91 -0.10 14.15 5.63
N LEU A 92 0.49 14.26 4.44
CA LEU A 92 1.86 14.76 4.25
C LEU A 92 2.09 16.14 4.84
N ASN A 93 1.14 17.06 4.66
CA ASN A 93 1.21 18.42 5.23
C ASN A 93 1.32 18.44 6.77
N GLN A 94 0.94 17.36 7.45
CA GLN A 94 1.07 17.17 8.89
C GLN A 94 2.25 16.27 9.26
N SER A 95 2.58 15.28 8.42
CA SER A 95 3.62 14.29 8.69
C SER A 95 5.03 14.72 8.29
N GLU A 96 5.19 15.69 7.38
CA GLU A 96 6.51 16.17 6.91
C GLU A 96 7.41 16.58 8.09
N SER A 97 6.93 17.48 8.95
CA SER A 97 7.69 17.95 10.12
C SER A 97 8.03 16.82 11.10
N LEU A 98 7.16 15.81 11.22
CA LEU A 98 7.38 14.66 12.09
C LEU A 98 8.41 13.70 11.48
N ALA A 99 8.41 13.54 10.16
CA ALA A 99 9.41 12.78 9.43
C ALA A 99 10.78 13.46 9.55
N MET A 100 10.87 14.78 9.32
CA MET A 100 12.09 15.55 9.49
C MET A 100 12.62 15.48 10.92
N LYS A 101 11.75 15.65 11.92
CA LYS A 101 12.10 15.47 13.33
C LYS A 101 12.65 14.08 13.62
N MET A 102 12.03 13.02 13.10
CA MET A 102 12.50 11.65 13.26
C MET A 102 13.91 11.45 12.66
N LEU A 103 14.16 11.97 11.46
CA LEU A 103 15.47 11.89 10.82
C LEU A 103 16.53 12.67 11.59
N LEU A 104 16.20 13.87 12.08
CA LEU A 104 17.06 14.66 12.96
C LEU A 104 17.39 13.90 14.24
N ASP A 105 16.39 13.41 14.97
CA ASP A 105 16.54 12.68 16.23
C ASP A 105 17.48 11.47 16.05
N LEU A 106 17.33 10.76 14.93
CA LEU A 106 18.10 9.56 14.58
C LEU A 106 19.35 9.82 13.74
N ALA A 107 19.78 11.07 13.52
CA ALA A 107 20.93 11.37 12.67
C ALA A 107 22.22 10.63 13.14
N PRO A 108 23.06 10.13 12.22
CA PRO A 108 24.23 9.31 12.57
C PRO A 108 25.31 10.07 13.34
N ASN A 109 25.35 11.40 13.21
CA ASN A 109 26.27 12.28 13.93
C ASN A 109 25.78 13.74 13.88
N GLU A 110 26.44 14.61 14.63
CA GLU A 110 26.06 16.03 14.78
C GLU A 110 26.21 16.85 13.49
N MET A 111 27.17 16.49 12.62
CA MET A 111 27.34 17.16 11.32
C MET A 111 26.12 16.89 10.43
N VAL A 112 25.69 15.63 10.33
CA VAL A 112 24.48 15.27 9.57
C VAL A 112 23.25 15.95 10.18
N ARG A 113 23.11 15.93 11.50
CA ARG A 113 22.01 16.63 12.20
C ARG A 113 21.97 18.13 11.85
N THR A 114 23.11 18.81 11.88
CA THR A 114 23.23 20.24 11.56
C THR A 114 22.80 20.52 10.12
N HIS A 115 23.29 19.73 9.16
CA HIS A 115 22.90 19.88 7.75
C HIS A 115 21.41 19.63 7.53
N LEU A 116 20.84 18.57 8.12
CA LEU A 116 19.41 18.28 7.99
C LEU A 116 18.54 19.38 8.61
N LYS A 117 19.04 20.05 9.66
CA LYS A 117 18.33 21.16 10.31
C LYS A 117 18.24 22.41 9.43
N GLU A 118 19.14 22.58 8.45
CA GLU A 118 19.00 23.61 7.41
C GLU A 118 17.78 23.38 6.51
N TRP A 119 17.28 22.13 6.45
CA TRP A 119 16.15 21.71 5.63
C TRP A 119 14.86 21.51 6.43
N ASP A 120 14.88 21.72 7.75
CA ASP A 120 13.73 21.55 8.66
C ASP A 120 12.75 22.74 8.57
N VAL A 121 12.27 22.98 7.35
CA VAL A 121 11.23 23.95 7.00
C VAL A 121 10.33 23.31 5.93
N PRO A 122 9.06 23.72 5.81
CA PRO A 122 8.15 23.15 4.82
C PRO A 122 8.72 23.19 3.39
N GLY A 123 8.84 22.03 2.74
CA GLY A 123 9.43 21.88 1.41
C GLY A 123 10.93 22.20 1.33
N GLY A 124 11.64 22.23 2.46
CA GLY A 124 13.02 22.72 2.57
C GLY A 124 14.09 21.78 2.00
N VAL A 125 13.75 20.52 1.75
CA VAL A 125 14.68 19.53 1.19
C VAL A 125 14.93 19.84 -0.29
N PRO A 126 16.19 20.01 -0.74
CA PRO A 126 16.52 20.37 -2.10
C PRO A 126 16.50 19.14 -3.04
N ASP A 127 15.36 18.47 -3.09
CA ASP A 127 15.05 17.37 -4.01
C ASP A 127 13.74 17.67 -4.74
N GLU A 128 13.72 17.45 -6.06
CA GLU A 128 12.59 17.80 -6.93
C GLU A 128 11.33 16.99 -6.57
N MET A 129 11.49 15.71 -6.22
CA MET A 129 10.36 14.85 -5.84
C MET A 129 9.84 15.21 -4.46
N PHE A 130 10.72 15.53 -3.52
CA PHE A 130 10.29 16.04 -2.21
C PHE A 130 9.44 17.29 -2.37
N GLN A 131 9.93 18.28 -3.12
CA GLN A 131 9.26 19.56 -3.34
C GLN A 131 7.93 19.39 -4.07
N LEU A 132 7.86 18.54 -5.10
CA LEU A 132 6.63 18.20 -5.80
C LEU A 132 5.58 17.66 -4.83
N ARG A 133 5.94 16.68 -4.01
CA ARG A 133 5.01 16.00 -3.08
C ARG A 133 4.55 16.92 -1.97
N THR A 134 5.45 17.68 -1.36
CA THR A 134 5.07 18.63 -0.30
C THR A 134 4.30 19.84 -0.84
N GLY A 135 4.50 20.19 -2.12
CA GLY A 135 3.86 21.32 -2.78
C GLY A 135 2.47 21.05 -3.36
N ASP A 136 2.12 19.79 -3.67
CA ASP A 136 0.84 19.43 -4.27
C ASP A 136 0.04 18.44 -3.42
N LYS A 137 -1.18 18.84 -3.06
CA LYS A 137 -2.12 18.09 -2.22
C LYS A 137 -2.50 16.72 -2.79
N ILE A 138 -2.36 16.49 -4.10
CA ILE A 138 -2.62 15.18 -4.69
C ILE A 138 -1.66 14.09 -4.17
N HIS A 139 -0.53 14.49 -3.58
CA HIS A 139 0.47 13.59 -3.01
C HIS A 139 0.35 13.43 -1.50
N TRP A 140 -0.68 14.00 -0.86
CA TRP A 140 -0.68 14.11 0.59
C TRP A 140 -1.17 12.87 1.33
N GLY A 141 -1.81 11.92 0.67
CA GLY A 141 -2.17 10.64 1.29
C GLY A 141 -2.95 10.79 2.61
N PRO A 142 -2.84 9.82 3.55
CA PRO A 142 -2.00 8.63 3.47
C PRO A 142 -2.46 7.65 2.39
N PHE A 143 -1.48 7.09 1.67
CA PHE A 143 -1.74 6.06 0.67
C PHE A 143 -1.80 4.67 1.32
N GLY A 144 -2.70 3.81 0.87
CA GLY A 144 -2.75 2.40 1.30
C GLY A 144 -3.16 1.49 0.15
N HIS A 145 -2.63 0.28 0.12
CA HIS A 145 -3.04 -0.74 -0.84
C HIS A 145 -4.16 -1.60 -0.26
N LEU A 146 -5.05 -2.11 -1.11
CA LEU A 146 -6.07 -3.07 -0.69
C LEU A 146 -5.44 -4.41 -0.30
N VAL A 147 -4.41 -4.86 -1.02
CA VAL A 147 -3.78 -6.16 -0.82
C VAL A 147 -2.53 -6.00 0.04
N ARG A 148 -2.51 -6.66 1.21
CA ARG A 148 -1.34 -6.62 2.10
C ARG A 148 -0.10 -7.24 1.47
N GLU A 149 -0.27 -8.39 0.79
CA GLU A 149 0.82 -9.16 0.18
C GLU A 149 1.57 -8.36 -0.91
N LEU A 150 0.93 -7.34 -1.48
CA LEU A 150 1.50 -6.48 -2.51
C LEU A 150 2.75 -5.72 -2.02
N HIS A 151 2.83 -5.39 -0.73
CA HIS A 151 4.00 -4.72 -0.15
C HIS A 151 5.28 -5.57 -0.22
N PHE A 152 5.16 -6.90 -0.35
CA PHE A 152 6.30 -7.81 -0.52
C PHE A 152 6.60 -8.11 -2.00
N ASN A 153 5.79 -7.57 -2.92
CA ASN A 153 5.92 -7.77 -4.36
C ASN A 153 5.86 -6.41 -5.09
N ALA A 154 6.22 -5.32 -4.40
CA ALA A 154 5.99 -3.97 -4.89
C ALA A 154 6.79 -3.70 -6.18
N SER A 155 8.06 -4.10 -6.20
CA SER A 155 8.96 -3.87 -7.34
C SER A 155 8.51 -4.63 -8.60
N GLU A 156 8.08 -5.88 -8.44
CA GLU A 156 7.55 -6.72 -9.52
C GLU A 156 6.27 -6.15 -10.13
N ASN A 157 5.55 -5.34 -9.36
CA ASN A 157 4.30 -4.69 -9.76
C ASN A 157 4.48 -3.22 -10.15
N GLY A 158 5.73 -2.74 -10.29
CA GLY A 158 6.02 -1.35 -10.67
C GLY A 158 5.61 -0.31 -9.62
N LEU A 159 5.46 -0.73 -8.37
CA LEU A 159 5.11 0.12 -7.23
C LEU A 159 6.36 0.50 -6.43
N HIS A 160 6.27 1.60 -5.69
CA HIS A 160 7.32 1.99 -4.76
C HIS A 160 7.40 1.03 -3.57
N ASP A 161 8.60 0.57 -3.23
CA ASP A 161 8.83 -0.28 -2.07
C ASP A 161 8.95 0.57 -0.79
N TYR A 162 7.79 0.81 -0.18
CA TYR A 162 7.70 1.55 1.08
C TYR A 162 8.27 0.77 2.28
N LEU A 163 8.42 -0.55 2.19
CA LEU A 163 9.06 -1.36 3.24
C LEU A 163 10.58 -1.27 3.16
N TRP A 164 11.15 -1.03 1.98
CA TRP A 164 12.55 -0.67 1.85
C TRP A 164 12.81 0.75 2.34
N LEU A 165 12.20 1.78 1.75
CA LEU A 165 12.36 3.15 2.24
C LEU A 165 11.19 4.04 1.79
N PRO A 166 10.46 4.71 2.71
CA PRO A 166 9.42 5.64 2.31
C PRO A 166 9.97 6.80 1.48
N GLU A 167 9.21 7.27 0.49
CA GLU A 167 9.64 8.28 -0.50
C GLU A 167 10.25 9.53 0.15
N LEU A 168 9.63 10.10 1.20
CA LEU A 168 10.18 11.28 1.88
C LEU A 168 11.57 11.04 2.47
N VAL A 169 11.81 9.86 3.06
CA VAL A 169 13.11 9.52 3.63
C VAL A 169 14.12 9.27 2.51
N GLU A 170 13.68 8.62 1.43
CA GLU A 170 14.52 8.42 0.26
C GLU A 170 14.95 9.74 -0.38
N ASP A 171 14.02 10.68 -0.55
CA ASP A 171 14.27 11.98 -1.17
C ASP A 171 15.21 12.85 -0.31
N VAL A 172 15.08 12.80 1.03
CA VAL A 172 16.07 13.40 1.94
C VAL A 172 17.45 12.77 1.75
N CYS A 173 17.54 11.44 1.65
CA CYS A 173 18.82 10.76 1.43
C CYS A 173 19.43 11.12 0.06
N LYS A 174 18.62 11.20 -1.00
CA LYS A 174 19.03 11.61 -2.35
C LYS A 174 19.56 13.05 -2.34
N ALA A 175 18.84 13.98 -1.71
CA ALA A 175 19.30 15.36 -1.53
C ALA A 175 20.64 15.41 -0.79
N TYR A 176 20.77 14.65 0.29
CA TYR A 176 21.99 14.63 1.10
C TYR A 176 23.20 14.08 0.32
N GLN A 177 23.02 12.97 -0.38
CA GLN A 177 24.05 12.41 -1.26
C GLN A 177 24.45 13.40 -2.36
N LYS A 178 23.50 14.09 -2.97
CA LYS A 178 23.76 15.07 -4.04
C LYS A 178 24.52 16.30 -3.52
N LYS A 179 24.16 16.84 -2.35
CA LYS A 179 24.77 18.06 -1.79
C LYS A 179 26.11 17.81 -1.10
N TYR A 180 26.24 16.69 -0.37
CA TYR A 180 27.38 16.43 0.52
C TYR A 180 28.20 15.18 0.15
N GLY A 181 27.77 14.40 -0.86
CA GLY A 181 28.49 13.22 -1.33
C GLY A 181 28.45 12.00 -0.40
N HIS A 182 27.52 11.96 0.56
CA HIS A 182 27.43 10.89 1.57
C HIS A 182 26.04 10.22 1.59
N ASP A 183 26.04 8.88 1.59
CA ASP A 183 24.81 8.10 1.49
C ASP A 183 24.27 7.79 2.88
N LEU A 184 23.11 8.37 3.21
CA LEU A 184 22.43 8.16 4.49
C LEU A 184 21.48 6.95 4.47
N LYS A 185 21.21 6.34 3.31
CA LYS A 185 20.26 5.21 3.20
C LYS A 185 20.66 4.04 4.11
N PRO A 186 21.93 3.57 4.13
CA PRO A 186 22.31 2.43 5.00
C PRO A 186 22.04 2.70 6.47
N HIS A 187 22.27 3.94 6.92
CA HIS A 187 22.02 4.33 8.31
C HIS A 187 20.52 4.29 8.62
N TYR A 188 19.68 4.96 7.85
CA TYR A 188 18.23 4.99 8.12
C TYR A 188 17.56 3.63 7.94
N LEU A 189 18.05 2.79 7.04
CA LEU A 189 17.63 1.39 6.94
C LEU A 189 17.93 0.58 8.20
N SER A 190 19.00 0.93 8.93
CA SER A 190 19.42 0.22 10.15
C SER A 190 18.68 0.68 11.42
N VAL A 191 18.24 1.94 11.48
CA VAL A 191 17.59 2.51 12.67
C VAL A 191 16.06 2.57 12.54
N LEU A 192 15.53 2.64 11.31
CA LEU A 192 14.10 2.61 11.06
C LEU A 192 13.63 1.19 10.75
N HIS A 193 12.53 0.81 11.36
CA HIS A 193 11.93 -0.51 11.25
C HIS A 193 10.78 -0.49 10.25
N PRO A 194 10.75 -1.44 9.29
CA PRO A 194 9.64 -1.61 8.36
C PRO A 194 8.38 -2.01 9.11
N CYS A 195 7.25 -1.40 8.74
CA CYS A 195 5.96 -1.81 9.23
C CYS A 195 4.85 -1.60 8.21
N ILE A 196 3.78 -2.38 8.39
CA ILE A 196 2.52 -2.19 7.69
C ILE A 196 1.49 -1.72 8.72
N VAL A 197 0.89 -0.56 8.47
CA VAL A 197 -0.21 -0.03 9.28
C VAL A 197 -1.52 -0.42 8.61
N TRP A 198 -2.33 -1.18 9.34
CA TRP A 198 -3.61 -1.70 8.90
C TRP A 198 -4.69 -0.74 9.38
N PHE A 199 -5.52 -0.23 8.49
CA PHE A 199 -6.58 0.69 8.86
C PHE A 199 -7.87 0.43 8.09
N GLU A 200 -8.99 0.68 8.74
CA GLU A 200 -10.31 0.53 8.12
C GLU A 200 -10.77 1.88 7.56
N ALA A 201 -11.14 1.90 6.28
CA ALA A 201 -11.68 3.10 5.62
C ALA A 201 -12.80 2.75 4.64
N ASP A 202 -13.62 3.75 4.32
CA ASP A 202 -14.74 3.62 3.40
C ASP A 202 -14.25 3.35 1.97
N ILE A 203 -15.02 2.55 1.24
CA ILE A 203 -14.77 2.27 -0.17
C ILE A 203 -15.42 3.38 -0.99
N VAL A 204 -14.60 4.19 -1.66
CA VAL A 204 -15.07 5.28 -2.54
C VAL A 204 -15.39 4.76 -3.94
N TYR A 205 -14.65 3.76 -4.42
CA TYR A 205 -14.82 3.15 -5.74
C TYR A 205 -14.96 1.63 -5.65
N GLU A 206 -16.20 1.16 -5.45
CA GLU A 206 -16.50 -0.26 -5.21
C GLU A 206 -16.07 -1.18 -6.36
N LYS A 207 -16.29 -0.75 -7.61
CA LYS A 207 -15.92 -1.55 -8.79
C LYS A 207 -14.42 -1.91 -8.78
N GLY A 208 -13.54 -0.92 -8.63
CA GLY A 208 -12.09 -1.15 -8.63
C GLY A 208 -11.62 -1.97 -7.44
N VAL A 209 -12.23 -1.77 -6.27
CA VAL A 209 -11.94 -2.56 -5.06
C VAL A 209 -12.33 -4.03 -5.25
N LEU A 210 -13.51 -4.30 -5.81
CA LEU A 210 -13.95 -5.67 -6.08
C LEU A 210 -13.09 -6.35 -7.15
N GLU A 211 -12.77 -5.66 -8.25
CA GLU A 211 -11.89 -6.16 -9.31
C GLU A 211 -10.51 -6.53 -8.77
N THR A 212 -9.96 -5.70 -7.90
CA THR A 212 -8.65 -5.93 -7.27
C THR A 212 -8.67 -7.12 -6.32
N ALA A 213 -9.69 -7.22 -5.46
CA ALA A 213 -9.82 -8.34 -4.54
C ALA A 213 -10.05 -9.66 -5.27
N LEU A 214 -10.86 -9.66 -6.34
CA LEU A 214 -11.05 -10.83 -7.19
C LEU A 214 -9.75 -11.22 -7.90
N SER A 215 -8.99 -10.25 -8.42
CA SER A 215 -7.69 -10.51 -9.06
C SER A 215 -6.70 -11.14 -8.06
N TYR A 216 -6.65 -10.63 -6.84
CA TYR A 216 -5.84 -11.22 -5.77
C TYR A 216 -6.33 -12.63 -5.39
N ALA A 217 -7.64 -12.86 -5.31
CA ALA A 217 -8.18 -14.20 -5.06
C ALA A 217 -7.88 -15.17 -6.22
N TYR A 218 -7.90 -14.68 -7.46
CA TYR A 218 -7.62 -15.45 -8.67
C TYR A 218 -6.17 -15.97 -8.71
N THR A 219 -5.19 -15.13 -8.39
CA THR A 219 -3.79 -15.57 -8.25
C THR A 219 -3.60 -16.45 -7.01
N SER A 220 -4.28 -16.12 -5.91
CA SER A 220 -4.23 -16.87 -4.66
C SER A 220 -4.63 -18.34 -4.81
N VAL A 221 -5.71 -18.64 -5.55
CA VAL A 221 -6.17 -20.04 -5.72
C VAL A 221 -5.25 -20.89 -6.60
N ARG A 222 -4.31 -20.25 -7.29
CA ARG A 222 -3.25 -20.85 -8.13
C ARG A 222 -1.88 -20.84 -7.45
N ASP A 223 -1.82 -20.41 -6.19
CA ASP A 223 -0.58 -20.26 -5.43
C ASP A 223 0.43 -19.27 -6.07
N LEU A 224 -0.06 -18.32 -6.89
CA LEU A 224 0.73 -17.27 -7.52
C LEU A 224 0.77 -16.00 -6.64
N PRO A 225 1.84 -15.19 -6.73
CA PRO A 225 1.89 -13.88 -6.08
C PRO A 225 0.83 -12.91 -6.65
N PRO A 226 0.50 -11.82 -5.94
CA PRO A 226 -0.30 -10.74 -6.51
C PRO A 226 0.41 -10.12 -7.72
N ASP A 227 -0.35 -9.84 -8.77
CA ASP A 227 0.12 -9.23 -10.01
C ASP A 227 -0.39 -7.78 -10.15
N GLY A 228 -0.13 -7.17 -11.31
CA GLY A 228 -0.47 -5.77 -11.58
C GLY A 228 -1.97 -5.48 -11.49
N ASN A 229 -2.82 -6.50 -11.59
CA ASN A 229 -4.27 -6.40 -11.46
C ASN A 229 -4.74 -6.29 -9.99
N ALA A 230 -3.85 -6.59 -9.04
CA ALA A 230 -4.11 -6.57 -7.60
C ALA A 230 -3.53 -5.31 -6.91
N THR A 231 -3.37 -4.20 -7.63
CA THR A 231 -2.59 -3.02 -7.19
C THR A 231 -3.40 -1.83 -6.69
N PHE A 232 -4.73 -1.88 -6.72
CA PHE A 232 -5.57 -0.74 -6.35
C PHE A 232 -5.37 -0.30 -4.89
N GLY A 233 -5.37 1.02 -4.70
CA GLY A 233 -5.15 1.66 -3.41
C GLY A 233 -6.12 2.80 -3.13
N ILE A 234 -5.97 3.38 -1.94
CA ILE A 234 -6.67 4.56 -1.46
C ILE A 234 -5.63 5.66 -1.18
N ASP A 235 -5.98 6.93 -1.38
CA ASP A 235 -5.15 8.10 -1.09
C ASP A 235 -5.70 8.97 0.08
N CYS A 236 -6.83 8.57 0.63
CA CYS A 236 -7.57 9.25 1.69
C CYS A 236 -7.88 10.73 1.38
N ASP A 237 -7.84 11.18 0.12
CA ASP A 237 -8.01 12.57 -0.31
C ASP A 237 -7.12 13.59 0.45
N GLY A 238 -5.91 13.21 0.85
CA GLY A 238 -5.07 14.12 1.65
C GLY A 238 -5.51 14.26 3.11
N LYS A 239 -6.38 13.38 3.62
CA LYS A 239 -6.91 13.40 5.00
C LYS A 239 -6.25 12.33 5.84
N SER A 240 -5.88 12.71 7.07
CA SER A 240 -5.32 11.80 8.05
C SER A 240 -6.30 10.70 8.47
N VAL A 241 -5.79 9.48 8.64
CA VAL A 241 -6.51 8.35 9.22
C VAL A 241 -6.37 8.40 10.73
N SER A 242 -7.49 8.43 11.45
CA SER A 242 -7.46 8.53 12.92
C SER A 242 -6.88 7.27 13.58
N ARG A 243 -6.33 7.42 14.79
CA ARG A 243 -5.81 6.28 15.56
C ARG A 243 -6.86 5.19 15.78
N SER A 244 -8.14 5.55 15.94
CA SER A 244 -9.23 4.60 16.15
C SER A 244 -9.54 3.76 14.91
N ALA A 245 -9.19 4.24 13.71
CA ALA A 245 -9.32 3.49 12.47
C ALA A 245 -8.15 2.52 12.24
N ILE A 246 -7.02 2.71 12.92
CA ILE A 246 -5.87 1.79 12.86
C ILE A 246 -6.21 0.51 13.65
N ALA A 247 -6.46 -0.57 12.92
CA ALA A 247 -6.76 -1.88 13.47
C ALA A 247 -5.50 -2.58 14.03
N ARG A 248 -4.37 -2.43 13.34
CA ARG A 248 -3.11 -3.11 13.69
C ARG A 248 -1.90 -2.36 13.15
N ILE A 249 -0.79 -2.46 13.87
CA ILE A 249 0.54 -2.08 13.36
C ILE A 249 1.37 -3.35 13.34
N GLU A 250 1.88 -3.70 12.18
CA GLU A 250 2.68 -4.90 11.98
C GLU A 250 4.12 -4.51 11.69
N PHE A 251 4.99 -4.61 12.69
CA PHE A 251 6.43 -4.48 12.50
C PHE A 251 6.99 -5.76 11.90
N LEU A 252 7.76 -5.63 10.81
CA LEU A 252 8.36 -6.75 10.09
C LEU A 252 9.77 -7.02 10.61
N GLN A 253 10.12 -8.30 10.72
CA GLN A 253 11.45 -8.75 11.12
C GLN A 253 12.42 -8.74 9.92
N PRO A 254 13.75 -8.67 10.15
CA PRO A 254 14.78 -8.63 9.09
C PRO A 254 14.83 -9.79 8.08
N GLY A 255 13.91 -10.76 8.13
CA GLY A 255 13.76 -11.84 7.14
C GLY A 255 12.32 -12.01 6.62
N GLN A 256 11.45 -11.02 6.86
CA GLN A 256 10.08 -10.97 6.34
C GLN A 256 9.93 -9.96 5.19
N MET A 257 11.01 -9.27 4.83
CA MET A 257 11.12 -8.41 3.64
C MET A 257 11.82 -9.17 2.53
#